data_AF-A0A7J4LM98-F1
#
_entry.id   AF-A0A7J4LM98-F1
#
_cell.length_a   1.000
_cell.length_b   1.000
_cell.length_c   1.000
_cell.angle_alpha   90.00
_cell.angle_beta   90.00
_cell.angle_gamma   90.00
#
_symmetry.space_group_name_H-M   'P 1'
#
loop_
_entity.id
_entity.type
_entity.pdbx_description
1 polymer ?
#
loop_
_entity_poly.entity_id
_entity_poly.type
_entity_poly.pdbx_seq_one_letter_code
_entity_poly.pdbx_strand_id
1 'polypeptide(L)' 'ELALQSVLNFYIINEMIPVGGGSFGANMGGTFWSKDRLEEGVREDEEGLRSMRRTVDRLVKTAAMLKKARGLT' A
#
# COMPACT_ATOMS: atom_id res chain seq x y z
N GLU A 1 10.87 0.66 5.40
CA GLU A 1 11.42 0.48 4.05
C GLU A 1 11.84 -0.96 3.76
N LEU A 2 12.90 -1.50 4.39
CA LEU A 2 13.43 -2.85 4.06
C LEU A 2 12.39 -3.98 4.17
N ALA A 3 11.55 -3.98 5.21
CA ALA A 3 10.50 -4.99 5.36
C ALA A 3 9.47 -4.95 4.21
N LEU A 4 9.08 -3.75 3.75
CA LEU A 4 8.19 -3.62 2.60
C LEU A 4 8.85 -4.11 1.33
N GLN A 5 10.13 -3.79 1.11
CA GLN A 5 10.87 -4.30 -0.05
C GLN A 5 10.92 -5.83 -0.07
N SER A 6 11.15 -6.48 1.08
CA SER A 6 11.10 -7.95 1.17
C SER A 6 9.73 -8.52 0.78
N VAL A 7 8.64 -7.91 1.24
CA VAL A 7 7.27 -8.33 0.88
C VAL A 7 6.97 -8.08 -0.60
N LEU A 8 7.37 -6.93 -1.13
CA LEU A 8 7.19 -6.59 -2.55
C LEU A 8 8.00 -7.52 -3.46
N ASN A 9 9.23 -7.86 -3.07
CA ASN A 9 10.06 -8.84 -3.79
C ASN A 9 9.37 -10.21 -3.81
N PHE A 10 8.80 -10.65 -2.70
CA PHE A 10 8.02 -11.89 -2.66
C PHE A 10 6.84 -11.85 -3.65
N TYR A 11 6.08 -10.75 -3.70
CA TYR A 11 4.98 -10.60 -4.65
C TYR A 11 5.44 -10.62 -6.10
N ILE A 12 6.54 -9.94 -6.43
CA ILE A 12 7.09 -9.93 -7.79
C ILE A 12 7.56 -11.33 -8.19
N ILE A 13 8.24 -12.06 -7.30
CA ILE A 13 8.70 -13.44 -7.55
C ILE A 13 7.51 -14.38 -7.83
N ASN A 14 6.35 -14.12 -7.23
CA ASN A 14 5.12 -14.90 -7.44
C ASN A 14 4.22 -14.35 -8.56
N GLU A 15 4.77 -13.55 -9.48
CA GLU A 15 4.07 -12.98 -10.63
C GLU A 15 2.85 -12.11 -10.26
N MET A 16 2.80 -11.61 -9.03
CA MET A 16 1.78 -10.67 -8.59
C MET A 16 2.12 -9.26 -9.08
N ILE A 17 1.10 -8.41 -9.18
CA ILE A 17 1.25 -6.99 -9.52
C ILE A 17 1.18 -6.18 -8.22
N PRO A 18 2.31 -5.78 -7.60
CA PRO A 18 2.27 -4.92 -6.44
C PRO A 18 1.77 -3.51 -6.80
N VAL A 19 1.03 -2.89 -5.87
CA VAL A 19 0.48 -1.54 -6.04
C VAL A 19 0.82 -0.67 -4.83
N GLY A 20 1.56 0.41 -5.06
CA GLY A 20 1.78 1.47 -4.07
C GLY A 20 0.68 2.54 -4.09
N GLY A 21 0.73 3.49 -3.15
CA GLY A 21 -0.15 4.67 -3.08
C GLY A 21 0.36 5.92 -3.82
N GLY A 22 1.53 5.83 -4.48
CA GLY A 22 2.17 6.91 -5.23
C GLY A 22 3.21 7.69 -4.43
N SER A 23 3.69 8.80 -5.00
CA SER A 23 4.79 9.61 -4.45
C SER A 23 4.55 10.11 -3.02
N PHE A 24 5.64 10.30 -2.27
CA PHE A 24 5.70 10.90 -0.93
C PHE A 24 4.88 10.15 0.13
N GLY A 25 5.55 9.27 0.88
CA GLY A 25 4.97 8.58 2.04
C GLY A 25 4.11 7.34 1.73
N ALA A 26 3.80 7.06 0.47
CA ALA A 26 2.98 5.90 0.08
C ALA A 26 3.59 5.04 -1.05
N ASN A 27 4.87 5.25 -1.39
CA ASN A 27 5.52 4.69 -2.57
C ASN A 27 5.44 3.15 -2.63
N MET A 28 5.73 2.52 -1.49
CA MET A 28 5.77 1.07 -1.32
C MET A 28 4.56 0.53 -0.53
N GLY A 29 3.54 1.36 -0.33
CA GLY A 29 2.40 1.08 0.55
C GLY A 29 2.30 2.09 1.70
N GLY A 30 1.19 2.03 2.43
CA GLY A 30 1.00 2.84 3.63
C GLY A 30 1.66 2.20 4.85
N THR A 31 2.25 3.02 5.71
CA THR A 31 2.91 2.58 6.95
C THR A 31 2.48 3.47 8.11
N PHE A 32 2.34 2.87 9.30
CA PHE A 32 2.06 3.60 10.53
C PHE A 32 3.30 3.71 11.39
N TRP A 33 3.48 4.86 12.04
CA TRP A 33 4.55 5.10 12.99
C TRP A 33 3.99 5.32 14.39
N SER A 34 4.24 4.35 15.28
CA SER A 34 3.80 4.41 16.67
C SER A 34 4.51 5.46 17.51
N LYS A 35 5.65 6.00 17.05
CA LYS A 35 6.51 6.90 17.84
C LYS A 35 6.78 6.34 19.26
N ASP A 36 6.99 5.03 19.34
CA ASP A 36 7.24 4.29 20.58
C ASP A 36 6.07 4.28 21.58
N ARG A 37 4.85 4.65 21.15
CA ARG A 37 3.61 4.66 21.96
C ARG A 37 2.64 3.54 21.61
N LEU A 38 3.16 2.46 21.01
CA LEU A 38 2.39 1.26 20.63
C LEU A 38 1.08 1.63 19.90
N GLU A 39 -0.05 1.07 20.34
CA GLU A 39 -1.36 1.26 19.75
C GLU A 39 -1.81 2.72 19.73
N GLU A 40 -1.61 3.46 20.81
CA GLU A 40 -2.02 4.87 20.92
C GLU A 40 -1.32 5.71 19.85
N GLY A 41 -0.01 5.51 19.69
CA GLY A 41 0.75 6.24 18.68
C GLY A 41 0.36 5.89 17.24
N VAL A 42 0.01 4.63 16.96
CA VAL A 42 -0.50 4.21 15.64
C VAL A 42 -1.86 4.83 15.36
N ARG A 43 -2.76 4.86 16.35
CA ARG A 43 -4.12 5.43 16.20
C ARG A 43 -4.09 6.92 15.87
N GLU A 44 -3.09 7.65 16.37
CA GLU A 44 -2.92 9.08 16.14
C GLU A 44 -2.14 9.43 14.85
N ASP A 45 -1.64 8.43 14.11
CA ASP A 45 -0.83 8.66 12.91
C ASP A 45 -1.69 8.98 11.68
N GLU A 46 -2.11 10.24 11.59
CA GLU A 46 -2.88 10.79 10.47
C GLU A 46 -2.17 10.67 9.12
N GLU A 47 -0.83 10.73 9.09
CA GLU A 47 -0.07 10.56 7.86
C GLU A 47 -0.01 9.09 7.42
N GLY A 48 0.16 8.18 8.39
CA GLY A 48 0.00 6.75 8.15
C GLY A 48 -1.37 6.41 7.60
N LEU A 49 -2.44 6.98 8.18
CA LEU A 49 -3.80 6.79 7.70
C LEU A 49 -4.01 7.35 6.29
N ARG A 50 -3.48 8.55 6.00
CA ARG A 50 -3.52 9.16 4.66
C ARG A 50 -2.81 8.29 3.63
N SER A 51 -1.61 7.80 3.94
CA SER A 51 -0.83 6.95 3.05
C SER A 51 -1.54 5.62 2.78
N MET A 52 -2.11 5.00 3.80
CA MET A 52 -2.92 3.78 3.68
C MET A 52 -4.11 3.96 2.74
N ARG A 53 -4.90 5.04 2.93
CA ARG A 53 -6.05 5.34 2.06
C ARG A 53 -5.63 5.49 0.59
N ARG A 54 -4.52 6.22 0.33
CA ARG A 54 -3.98 6.37 -1.03
C ARG A 54 -3.58 5.03 -1.65
N THR A 55 -2.95 4.14 -0.88
CA THR A 55 -2.58 2.80 -1.34
C THR A 55 -3.80 1.96 -1.70
N VAL A 56 -4.81 1.92 -0.83
CA VAL A 56 -6.05 1.16 -1.07
C VAL A 56 -6.82 1.70 -2.28
N ASP A 57 -6.98 3.02 -2.38
CA ASP A 57 -7.66 3.65 -3.52
C ASP A 57 -6.98 3.27 -4.84
N ARG A 58 -5.64 3.26 -4.87
CA ARG A 58 -4.88 2.91 -6.06
C ARG A 58 -4.95 1.42 -6.36
N LEU A 59 -4.95 0.56 -5.35
CA LEU A 59 -5.17 -0.88 -5.50
C LEU A 59 -6.53 -1.16 -6.16
N VAL A 60 -7.61 -0.56 -5.65
CA VAL A 60 -8.97 -0.74 -6.20
C VAL A 60 -9.04 -0.24 -7.65
N LYS A 61 -8.48 0.94 -7.93
CA LYS A 61 -8.42 1.49 -9.30
C LYS A 61 -7.65 0.56 -10.25
N THR A 62 -6.47 0.08 -9.85
CA THR A 62 -5.67 -0.85 -10.65
C THR A 62 -6.42 -2.16 -10.90
N ALA A 63 -7.04 -2.74 -9.87
CA ALA A 63 -7.82 -3.96 -10.00
C ALA A 63 -9.02 -3.78 -10.95
N ALA A 64 -9.73 -2.66 -10.87
CA ALA A 64 -10.84 -2.35 -11.78
C ALA A 64 -10.36 -2.20 -13.24
N MET A 65 -9.23 -1.51 -13.47
CA MET A 65 -8.64 -1.39 -14.80
C MET A 65 -8.23 -2.75 -15.37
N LEU A 66 -7.63 -3.62 -14.55
CA LEU A 66 -7.24 -4.97 -14.97
C LEU A 66 -8.45 -5.85 -15.29
N LYS A 67 -9.53 -5.79 -14.49
CA LYS A 67 -10.77 -6.50 -14.79
C LYS A 67 -11.35 -6.08 -16.14
N LYS A 68 -11.41 -4.77 -16.39
CA LYS A 68 -11.86 -4.21 -17.68
C LYS A 68 -10.96 -4.64 -18.84
N ALA A 69 -9.64 -4.57 -18.67
CA ALA A 69 -8.68 -4.99 -19.69
C ALA A 69 -8.78 -6.49 -20.04
N ARG A 70 -9.22 -7.31 -19.07
CA ARG A 70 -9.46 -8.75 -19.24
C ARG A 70 -10.89 -9.09 -19.70
N GLY A 71 -11.77 -8.10 -19.91
CA GLY A 71 -13.16 -8.33 -20.30
C GLY A 71 -14.01 -9.01 -19.22
N LEU A 72 -13.62 -8.91 -17.95
CA LEU A 72 -14.29 -9.54 -16.81
C LEU A 72 -15.42 -8.69 -16.21
N THR A 73 -15.55 -7.45 -16.67
CA THR A 73 -16.58 -6.43 -16.35
C THR A 73 -16.56 -5.39 -17.46
#